data_AF-A0A6P3RQQ0-F1
#
_entry.id   AF-A0A6P3RQQ0-F1
#
_cell.length_a   1.000
_cell.length_b   1.000
_cell.length_c   1.000
_cell.angle_alpha   90.00
_cell.angle_beta   90.00
_cell.angle_gamma   90.00
#
_symmetry.space_group_name_H-M   'P 1'
#
loop_
_entity.id
_entity.type
_entity.pdbx_description
1 polymer ?
#
loop_
_entity_poly.entity_id
_entity_poly.type
_entity_poly.pdbx_seq_one_letter_code
_entity_poly.pdbx_strand_id
1 'polypeptide(L)'
;PHVLPQATGSPVSIFVYDVKPGAEEQTQVAKAAFKRLKTLRHPNILAYIDGLETDKCLHIVTEAVTPLGVYLKARAEAGGLKELELSWGLHQIVKALSFLVNDCSLIHNNVCMAAVFVDRAGEWKLGGLDYMYSAQGNGGGPPSKGIPELEQYDPPELADSSGRAVREKWSADMWRLGCLIWEVFNGPLPRATALRNPGKIPKSLVPHYCELVGANPKVRPNPARFLQNCRAPGGFMSNRFVETNLFLEEIQVSPPSHPGFWACVLYPHVPSTLCRLLHN
;
A
#
# COMPACT_ATOMS: atom_id res chain seq x y z
N PRO A 1 11.01 12.10 5.96
CA PRO A 1 9.90 12.89 6.55
C PRO A 1 10.30 13.34 7.95
N HIS A 2 10.03 14.59 8.30
CA HIS A 2 10.19 15.09 9.67
C HIS A 2 8.82 15.12 10.34
N VAL A 3 8.72 14.65 11.59
CA VAL A 3 7.47 14.70 12.37
C VAL A 3 7.47 15.99 13.18
N LEU A 4 6.48 16.86 12.95
CA LEU A 4 6.35 18.14 13.64
C LEU A 4 4.95 18.30 14.24
N PRO A 5 4.78 19.04 15.35
CA PRO A 5 3.46 19.42 15.87
C PRO A 5 2.78 20.42 14.93
N GLN A 6 1.51 20.22 14.59
CA GLN A 6 0.70 21.25 13.94
C GLN A 6 0.31 22.34 14.95
N ALA A 7 -0.05 23.56 14.48
CA ALA A 7 -0.61 24.61 15.34
C ALA A 7 -1.90 24.18 16.08
N THR A 8 -2.53 23.10 15.65
CA THR A 8 -3.73 22.45 16.23
C THR A 8 -3.40 21.30 17.21
N GLY A 9 -2.11 20.98 17.43
CA GLY A 9 -1.66 20.01 18.45
C GLY A 9 -1.45 18.57 17.98
N SER A 10 -1.98 18.17 16.82
CA SER A 10 -1.77 16.82 16.27
C SER A 10 -0.43 16.73 15.53
N PRO A 11 0.38 15.68 15.75
CA PRO A 11 1.63 15.51 15.01
C PRO A 11 1.37 15.17 13.54
N VAL A 12 2.23 15.69 12.67
CA VAL A 12 2.16 15.52 11.20
C VAL A 12 3.51 15.12 10.64
N SER A 13 3.53 14.54 9.44
CA SER A 13 4.77 14.31 8.67
C SER A 13 4.89 15.34 7.56
N ILE A 14 6.08 15.94 7.42
CA ILE A 14 6.38 16.87 6.32
C ILE A 14 7.37 16.22 5.35
N PHE A 15 7.00 16.23 4.07
CA PHE A 15 7.84 15.87 2.93
C PHE A 15 8.24 17.16 2.21
N VAL A 16 9.53 17.28 1.92
CA VAL A 16 10.12 18.47 1.29
C VAL A 16 10.80 18.04 0.00
N TYR A 17 10.47 18.72 -1.09
CA TYR A 17 11.18 18.62 -2.35
C TYR A 17 11.77 19.99 -2.70
N ASP A 18 13.09 20.07 -2.81
CA ASP A 18 13.78 21.28 -3.24
C ASP A 18 13.94 21.28 -4.75
N VAL A 19 13.50 22.37 -5.39
CA VAL A 19 13.65 22.57 -6.84
C VAL A 19 15.11 22.86 -7.14
N LYS A 20 15.73 22.01 -7.95
CA LYS A 20 17.13 22.14 -8.37
C LYS A 20 17.23 22.50 -9.86
N PRO A 21 18.18 23.36 -10.27
CA PRO A 21 18.46 23.59 -11.68
C PRO A 21 18.83 22.27 -12.39
N GLY A 22 18.29 22.02 -13.58
CA GLY A 22 18.57 20.79 -14.34
C GLY A 22 17.80 19.55 -13.86
N ALA A 23 16.85 19.70 -12.94
CA ALA A 23 15.98 18.64 -12.44
C ALA A 23 14.51 18.90 -12.81
N GLU A 24 14.27 19.43 -14.02
CA GLU A 24 12.94 19.84 -14.47
C GLU A 24 11.98 18.64 -14.50
N GLU A 25 12.44 17.48 -14.99
CA GLU A 25 11.62 16.25 -15.03
C GLU A 25 11.25 15.76 -13.62
N GLN A 26 12.21 15.72 -12.69
CA GLN A 26 11.99 15.36 -11.29
C GLN A 26 11.01 16.35 -10.62
N THR A 27 11.11 17.62 -10.98
CA THR A 27 10.21 18.66 -10.47
C THR A 27 8.79 18.46 -11.00
N GLN A 28 8.62 18.07 -12.26
CA GLN A 28 7.30 17.78 -12.81
C GLN A 28 6.65 16.55 -12.14
N VAL A 29 7.40 15.47 -11.91
CA VAL A 29 6.84 14.29 -11.22
C VAL A 29 6.50 14.60 -9.76
N ALA A 30 7.31 15.40 -9.06
CA ALA A 30 7.01 15.83 -7.69
C ALA A 30 5.75 16.71 -7.63
N LYS A 31 5.58 17.65 -8.57
CA LYS A 31 4.35 18.46 -8.68
C LYS A 31 3.13 17.59 -9.03
N ALA A 32 3.30 16.57 -9.86
CA ALA A 32 2.23 15.62 -10.18
C ALA A 32 1.82 14.78 -8.95
N ALA A 33 2.78 14.26 -8.18
CA ALA A 33 2.54 13.61 -6.90
C ALA A 33 1.75 14.51 -5.94
N PHE A 34 2.18 15.76 -5.79
CA PHE A 34 1.52 16.72 -4.91
C PHE A 34 0.05 16.93 -5.29
N LYS A 35 -0.24 17.10 -6.59
CA LYS A 35 -1.61 17.23 -7.09
C LYS A 35 -2.45 15.97 -6.86
N ARG A 36 -1.88 14.78 -7.02
CA ARG A 36 -2.58 13.50 -6.81
C ARG A 36 -2.91 13.25 -5.35
N LEU A 37 -1.98 13.54 -4.44
CA LEU A 37 -2.20 13.36 -3.01
C LEU A 37 -3.35 14.26 -2.50
N LYS A 38 -3.54 15.45 -3.11
CA LYS A 38 -4.68 16.33 -2.81
C LYS A 38 -6.04 15.75 -3.16
N THR A 39 -6.14 14.82 -4.12
CA THR A 39 -7.43 14.34 -4.64
C THR A 39 -7.72 12.88 -4.30
N LEU A 40 -6.70 12.03 -4.18
CA LEU A 40 -6.88 10.63 -3.81
C LEU A 40 -7.26 10.51 -2.34
N ARG A 41 -8.39 9.84 -2.07
CA ARG A 41 -8.92 9.61 -0.72
C ARG A 41 -9.28 8.15 -0.57
N HIS A 42 -8.49 7.45 0.23
CA HIS A 42 -8.67 6.04 0.55
C HIS A 42 -7.98 5.74 1.89
N PRO A 43 -8.54 4.90 2.79
CA PRO A 43 -7.97 4.66 4.13
C PRO A 43 -6.52 4.14 4.11
N ASN A 44 -6.12 3.46 3.02
CA ASN A 44 -4.77 2.91 2.84
C ASN A 44 -3.91 3.68 1.81
N ILE A 45 -4.30 4.91 1.44
CA ILE A 45 -3.44 5.86 0.73
C ILE A 45 -3.03 6.94 1.73
N LEU A 46 -1.78 7.41 1.66
CA LEU A 46 -1.25 8.44 2.56
C LEU A 46 -2.13 9.70 2.55
N ALA A 47 -2.65 10.09 3.70
CA ALA A 47 -3.59 11.19 3.79
C ALA A 47 -2.90 12.56 3.70
N TYR A 48 -3.29 13.35 2.71
CA TYR A 48 -2.94 14.77 2.60
C TYR A 48 -3.66 15.60 3.66
N ILE A 49 -2.92 16.50 4.32
CA ILE A 49 -3.46 17.49 5.26
C ILE A 49 -3.37 18.90 4.66
N ASP A 50 -2.16 19.32 4.30
CA ASP A 50 -1.89 20.66 3.79
C ASP A 50 -0.60 20.66 2.96
N GLY A 51 -0.29 21.74 2.25
CA GLY A 51 0.98 21.87 1.56
C GLY A 51 1.18 23.19 0.86
N LEU A 52 2.44 23.50 0.60
CA LEU A 52 2.90 24.74 -0.01
C LEU A 52 3.70 24.41 -1.26
N GLU A 53 3.36 25.06 -2.37
CA GLU A 53 4.15 25.04 -3.59
C GLU A 53 4.71 26.44 -3.83
N THR A 54 6.04 26.51 -4.01
CA THR A 54 6.76 27.73 -4.40
C THR A 54 7.67 27.42 -5.59
N ASP A 55 8.30 28.45 -6.13
CA ASP A 55 9.31 28.27 -7.19
C ASP A 55 10.58 27.57 -6.70
N LYS A 56 10.80 27.49 -5.38
CA LYS A 56 12.03 26.95 -4.76
C LYS A 56 11.83 25.57 -4.13
N CYS A 57 10.63 25.28 -3.62
CA CYS A 57 10.35 24.01 -2.96
C CYS A 57 8.86 23.66 -2.96
N LEU A 58 8.59 22.37 -2.76
CA LEU A 58 7.28 21.81 -2.43
C LEU A 58 7.32 21.27 -1.00
N HIS A 59 6.39 21.71 -0.16
CA HIS A 59 6.14 21.14 1.15
C HIS A 59 4.80 20.41 1.12
N ILE A 60 4.81 19.15 1.53
CA ILE A 60 3.62 18.30 1.60
C ILE A 60 3.47 17.86 3.05
N VAL A 61 2.36 18.23 3.67
CA VAL A 61 1.99 17.86 5.04
C VAL A 61 0.96 16.73 4.98
N THR A 62 1.25 15.65 5.69
CA THR A 62 0.41 14.45 5.77
C THR A 62 0.13 14.09 7.22
N GLU A 63 -0.72 13.08 7.41
CA GLU A 63 -0.79 12.38 8.70
C GLU A 63 0.61 11.94 9.18
N ALA A 64 0.80 11.85 10.49
CA ALA A 64 2.08 11.40 11.05
C ALA A 64 2.33 9.94 10.70
N VAL A 65 3.40 9.72 9.94
CA VAL A 65 3.79 8.40 9.45
C VAL A 65 5.29 8.13 9.59
N THR A 66 5.63 6.86 9.70
CA THR A 66 6.99 6.32 9.69
C THR A 66 7.23 5.54 8.39
N PRO A 67 8.36 5.72 7.67
CA PRO A 67 8.67 4.89 6.50
C PRO A 67 8.70 3.40 6.87
N LEU A 68 8.16 2.54 6.01
CA LEU A 68 7.99 1.10 6.32
C LEU A 68 9.31 0.44 6.71
N GLY A 69 10.40 0.69 5.98
CA GLY A 69 11.70 0.09 6.31
C GLY A 69 12.22 0.47 7.71
N VAL A 70 11.96 1.71 8.15
CA VAL A 70 12.31 2.16 9.52
C VAL A 70 11.42 1.46 10.54
N TYR A 71 10.11 1.38 10.27
CA TYR A 71 9.15 0.69 11.12
C TYR A 71 9.51 -0.78 11.31
N LEU A 72 9.76 -1.51 10.21
CA LEU A 72 10.12 -2.93 10.24
C LEU A 72 11.42 -3.18 11.01
N LYS A 73 12.43 -2.32 10.82
CA LYS A 73 13.70 -2.41 11.56
C LYS A 73 13.48 -2.23 13.07
N ALA A 74 12.76 -1.19 13.48
CA ALA A 74 12.47 -0.93 14.89
C ALA A 74 11.68 -2.07 15.55
N ARG A 75 10.72 -2.67 14.84
CA ARG A 75 9.96 -3.83 15.34
C ARG A 75 10.83 -5.09 15.46
N ALA A 76 11.75 -5.32 14.52
CA ALA A 76 12.70 -6.42 14.60
C ALA A 76 13.61 -6.29 15.83
N GLU A 77 14.08 -5.08 16.13
CA GLU A 77 14.90 -4.78 17.32
C GLU A 77 14.10 -4.91 18.63
N ALA A 78 12.81 -4.59 18.62
CA ALA A 78 11.93 -4.63 19.80
C ALA A 78 11.37 -6.03 20.18
N GLY A 79 11.93 -7.12 19.64
CA GLY A 79 11.50 -8.49 19.95
C GLY A 79 10.73 -9.20 18.83
N GLY A 80 10.76 -8.66 17.62
CA GLY A 80 10.34 -9.35 16.40
C GLY A 80 9.03 -8.83 15.80
N LEU A 81 8.94 -8.93 14.47
CA LEU A 81 7.74 -8.63 13.71
C LEU A 81 6.73 -9.75 13.84
N LYS A 82 5.48 -9.42 14.19
CA LYS A 82 4.40 -10.40 14.22
C LYS A 82 3.88 -10.62 12.82
N GLU A 83 3.89 -11.86 12.36
CA GLU A 83 3.41 -12.25 11.03
C GLU A 83 1.98 -11.74 10.75
N LEU A 84 1.12 -11.70 11.78
CA LEU A 84 -0.24 -11.16 11.69
C LEU A 84 -0.29 -9.67 11.32
N GLU A 85 0.65 -8.86 11.84
CA GLU A 85 0.76 -7.44 11.51
C GLU A 85 1.23 -7.25 10.06
N LEU A 86 2.17 -8.08 9.60
CA LEU A 86 2.62 -8.08 8.19
C LEU A 86 1.50 -8.51 7.25
N SER A 87 0.70 -9.51 7.65
CA SER A 87 -0.47 -9.98 6.92
C SER A 87 -1.49 -8.87 6.72
N TRP A 88 -1.80 -8.12 7.79
CA TRP A 88 -2.70 -6.96 7.73
C TRP A 88 -2.12 -5.81 6.91
N GLY A 89 -0.85 -5.45 7.12
CA GLY A 89 -0.18 -4.39 6.37
C GLY A 89 -0.14 -4.66 4.86
N LEU A 90 0.19 -5.89 4.46
CA LEU A 90 0.14 -6.30 3.05
C LEU A 90 -1.29 -6.25 2.51
N HIS A 91 -2.28 -6.74 3.27
CA HIS A 91 -3.69 -6.65 2.89
C HIS A 91 -4.11 -5.21 2.54
N GLN A 92 -3.73 -4.25 3.38
CA GLN A 92 -4.02 -2.81 3.18
C GLN A 92 -3.39 -2.26 1.90
N ILE A 93 -2.14 -2.62 1.59
CA ILE A 93 -1.48 -2.18 0.36
C ILE A 93 -2.14 -2.79 -0.87
N VAL A 94 -2.54 -4.08 -0.84
CA VAL A 94 -3.27 -4.66 -1.97
C VAL A 94 -4.65 -4.01 -2.13
N LYS A 95 -5.32 -3.64 -1.03
CA LYS A 95 -6.60 -2.90 -1.06
C LYS A 95 -6.42 -1.52 -1.72
N ALA A 96 -5.35 -0.79 -1.38
CA ALA A 96 -5.01 0.47 -2.04
C ALA A 96 -4.74 0.29 -3.55
N LEU A 97 -4.00 -0.75 -3.95
CA LEU A 97 -3.74 -1.05 -5.35
C LEU A 97 -5.01 -1.43 -6.12
N SER A 98 -5.93 -2.17 -5.49
CA SER A 98 -7.25 -2.46 -6.04
C SER A 98 -8.01 -1.18 -6.34
N PHE A 99 -8.11 -0.27 -5.36
CA PHE A 99 -8.76 1.03 -5.53
C PHE A 99 -8.15 1.82 -6.70
N LEU A 100 -6.83 1.92 -6.77
CA LEU A 100 -6.15 2.65 -7.84
C LEU A 100 -6.52 2.12 -9.23
N VAL A 101 -6.36 0.82 -9.46
CA VAL A 101 -6.50 0.26 -10.82
C VAL A 101 -7.95 0.00 -11.21
N ASN A 102 -8.80 -0.40 -10.26
CA ASN A 102 -10.19 -0.78 -10.54
C ASN A 102 -11.12 0.43 -10.50
N ASP A 103 -10.93 1.35 -9.55
CA ASP A 103 -11.89 2.44 -9.32
C ASP A 103 -11.40 3.75 -9.94
N CYS A 104 -10.09 4.02 -9.88
CA CYS A 104 -9.51 5.25 -10.44
C CYS A 104 -8.92 5.07 -11.84
N SER A 105 -8.78 3.83 -12.33
CA SER A 105 -8.03 3.53 -13.57
C SER A 105 -6.61 4.14 -13.57
N LEU A 106 -5.92 4.03 -12.44
CA LEU A 106 -4.55 4.52 -12.25
C LEU A 106 -3.59 3.34 -12.01
N ILE A 107 -2.37 3.50 -12.50
CA ILE A 107 -1.23 2.60 -12.25
C ILE A 107 -0.26 3.35 -11.35
N HIS A 108 0.16 2.74 -10.25
CA HIS A 108 1.05 3.34 -9.25
C HIS A 108 2.48 3.52 -9.77
N ASN A 109 3.00 2.49 -10.45
CA ASN A 109 4.30 2.44 -11.11
C ASN A 109 5.55 2.57 -10.19
N ASN A 110 5.36 2.46 -8.88
CA ASN A 110 6.44 2.68 -7.90
C ASN A 110 6.24 1.91 -6.58
N VAL A 111 5.55 0.77 -6.64
CA VAL A 111 5.33 -0.04 -5.44
C VAL A 111 6.66 -0.66 -5.00
N CYS A 112 7.12 -0.31 -3.81
CA CYS A 112 8.30 -0.86 -3.14
C CYS A 112 8.25 -0.47 -1.66
N MET A 113 9.17 -0.96 -0.84
CA MET A 113 9.23 -0.63 0.58
C MET A 113 9.32 0.89 0.83
N ALA A 114 10.01 1.64 -0.04
CA ALA A 114 10.16 3.10 0.09
C ALA A 114 8.87 3.89 -0.18
N ALA A 115 7.90 3.29 -0.88
CA ALA A 115 6.61 3.90 -1.18
C ALA A 115 5.55 3.60 -0.10
N VAL A 116 5.87 2.82 0.94
CA VAL A 116 4.95 2.46 2.00
C VAL A 116 5.34 3.13 3.31
N PHE A 117 4.32 3.62 4.01
CA PHE A 117 4.43 4.26 5.31
C PHE A 117 3.49 3.59 6.31
N VAL A 118 3.77 3.75 7.59
CA VAL A 118 2.96 3.22 8.69
C VAL A 118 2.55 4.38 9.59
N ASP A 119 1.25 4.53 9.81
CA ASP A 119 0.72 5.55 10.72
C ASP A 119 0.87 5.15 12.20
N ARG A 120 0.38 6.00 13.11
CA ARG A 120 0.44 5.77 14.56
C ARG A 120 -0.39 4.59 15.05
N ALA A 121 -1.44 4.22 14.31
CA ALA A 121 -2.28 3.07 14.62
C ALA A 121 -1.67 1.76 14.11
N GLY A 122 -0.58 1.83 13.34
CA GLY A 122 0.05 0.67 12.72
C GLY A 122 -0.51 0.36 11.33
N GLU A 123 -1.35 1.23 10.78
CA GLU A 123 -1.98 1.02 9.48
C GLU A 123 -1.02 1.41 8.36
N TRP A 124 -0.92 0.57 7.34
CA TRP A 124 -0.05 0.81 6.19
C TRP A 124 -0.74 1.73 5.18
N LYS A 125 0.03 2.71 4.71
CA LYS A 125 -0.38 3.74 3.76
C LYS A 125 0.52 3.69 2.53
N LEU A 126 -0.09 3.57 1.35
CA LEU A 126 0.59 3.70 0.07
C LEU A 126 0.81 5.19 -0.26
N GLY A 127 2.08 5.58 -0.43
CA GLY A 127 2.52 6.90 -0.90
C GLY A 127 3.39 6.76 -2.17
N GLY A 128 4.30 7.71 -2.44
CA GLY A 128 5.20 7.60 -3.62
C GLY A 128 4.47 7.74 -4.96
N LEU A 129 3.57 8.72 -5.05
CA LEU A 129 2.61 8.92 -6.16
C LEU A 129 3.22 9.64 -7.39
N ASP A 130 4.53 9.81 -7.41
CA ASP A 130 5.30 10.61 -8.37
C ASP A 130 5.18 10.05 -9.79
N TYR A 131 5.23 8.72 -9.91
CA TYR A 131 5.32 8.02 -11.19
C TYR A 131 4.01 7.40 -11.66
N MET A 132 2.89 7.68 -10.96
CA MET A 132 1.60 7.12 -11.39
C MET A 132 1.22 7.60 -12.80
N TYR A 133 0.31 6.88 -13.46
CA TYR A 133 -0.24 7.29 -14.75
C TYR A 133 -1.58 6.62 -15.02
N SER A 134 -2.27 7.07 -16.08
CA SER A 134 -3.58 6.53 -16.47
C SER A 134 -3.45 5.13 -17.07
N ALA A 135 -4.26 4.20 -16.57
CA ALA A 135 -4.44 2.88 -17.16
C ALA A 135 -5.21 2.90 -18.49
N GLN A 136 -5.90 4.00 -18.81
CA GLN A 136 -6.76 4.11 -19.98
C GLN A 136 -6.00 4.52 -21.25
N GLY A 137 -4.70 4.80 -21.17
CA GLY A 137 -3.86 5.17 -22.32
C GLY A 137 -4.08 6.58 -22.86
N ASN A 138 -4.98 7.35 -22.26
CA ASN A 138 -5.31 8.74 -22.61
C ASN A 138 -4.37 9.79 -21.97
N GLY A 139 -3.54 9.39 -21.00
CA GLY A 139 -2.72 10.28 -20.16
C GLY A 139 -1.23 10.35 -20.52
N GLY A 140 -0.84 9.96 -21.73
CA GLY A 140 0.56 9.72 -22.07
C GLY A 140 1.11 8.41 -21.50
N GLY A 141 2.37 8.08 -21.83
CA GLY A 141 3.06 6.91 -21.31
C GLY A 141 3.44 7.05 -19.82
N PRO A 142 4.07 6.01 -19.23
CA PRO A 142 4.58 6.11 -17.86
C PRO A 142 5.61 7.24 -17.75
N PRO A 143 5.56 8.08 -16.70
CA PRO A 143 6.62 9.04 -16.41
C PRO A 143 7.97 8.34 -16.30
N SER A 144 9.03 8.94 -16.84
CA SER A 144 10.38 8.42 -16.64
C SER A 144 10.79 8.66 -15.19
N LYS A 145 11.45 7.65 -14.61
CA LYS A 145 11.88 7.68 -13.21
C LYS A 145 13.19 8.44 -13.05
N GLY A 146 14.11 8.26 -13.99
CA GLY A 146 15.46 8.85 -13.93
C GLY A 146 16.29 8.44 -12.71
N ILE A 147 15.94 7.32 -12.05
CA ILE A 147 16.58 6.83 -10.82
C ILE A 147 16.97 5.35 -11.04
N PRO A 148 18.26 5.04 -11.28
CA PRO A 148 18.73 3.68 -11.54
C PRO A 148 18.37 2.67 -10.43
N GLU A 149 18.33 3.11 -9.17
CA GLU A 149 17.98 2.27 -8.03
C GLU A 149 16.53 1.76 -8.08
N LEU A 150 15.67 2.38 -8.90
CA LEU A 150 14.28 1.95 -9.09
C LEU A 150 14.13 0.91 -10.21
N GLU A 151 15.15 0.72 -11.06
CA GLU A 151 15.09 -0.22 -12.19
C GLU A 151 15.00 -1.68 -11.72
N GLN A 152 15.55 -2.00 -10.55
CA GLN A 152 15.45 -3.36 -9.99
C GLN A 152 14.02 -3.80 -9.65
N TYR A 153 13.08 -2.85 -9.58
CA TYR A 153 11.66 -3.12 -9.37
C TYR A 153 10.88 -3.22 -10.69
N ASP A 154 11.52 -2.96 -11.83
CA ASP A 154 10.83 -2.98 -13.10
C ASP A 154 10.54 -4.43 -13.53
N PRO A 155 9.31 -4.69 -14.03
CA PRO A 155 8.93 -6.02 -14.44
C PRO A 155 9.63 -6.40 -15.76
N PRO A 156 9.90 -7.69 -16.00
CA PRO A 156 10.74 -8.16 -17.10
C PRO A 156 10.17 -7.81 -18.49
N GLU A 157 8.85 -7.66 -18.62
CA GLU A 157 8.23 -7.25 -19.87
C GLU A 157 8.54 -5.81 -20.30
N LEU A 158 9.07 -4.95 -19.41
CA LEU A 158 9.56 -3.62 -19.82
C LEU A 158 10.87 -3.70 -20.63
N ALA A 159 11.63 -4.78 -20.49
CA ALA A 159 12.81 -5.03 -21.30
C ALA A 159 12.47 -5.61 -22.69
N ASP A 160 11.25 -6.11 -22.89
CA ASP A 160 10.79 -6.64 -24.17
C ASP A 160 10.32 -5.51 -25.10
N SER A 161 11.24 -5.02 -25.92
CA SER A 161 10.98 -3.99 -26.93
C SER A 161 10.10 -4.47 -28.10
N SER A 162 9.76 -5.76 -28.15
CA SER A 162 8.99 -6.31 -29.27
C SER A 162 7.51 -5.95 -29.24
N GLY A 163 7.00 -5.37 -28.15
CA GLY A 163 5.60 -4.92 -28.03
C GLY A 163 4.57 -6.05 -28.07
N ARG A 164 5.02 -7.31 -28.10
CA ARG A 164 4.18 -8.52 -28.23
C ARG A 164 3.55 -8.97 -26.91
N ALA A 165 4.08 -8.49 -25.78
CA ALA A 165 3.56 -8.81 -24.47
C ALA A 165 2.21 -8.10 -24.22
N VAL A 166 1.11 -8.79 -24.55
CA VAL A 166 -0.22 -8.40 -24.07
C VAL A 166 -0.20 -8.47 -22.55
N ARG A 167 -0.45 -7.32 -21.91
CA ARG A 167 -0.40 -7.11 -20.46
C ARG A 167 -1.74 -6.63 -19.95
N GLU A 168 -2.08 -7.01 -18.73
CA GLU A 168 -3.19 -6.40 -18.03
C GLU A 168 -2.74 -5.09 -17.41
N LYS A 169 -3.67 -4.14 -17.22
CA LYS A 169 -3.36 -2.82 -16.67
C LYS A 169 -2.71 -2.87 -15.28
N TRP A 170 -2.97 -3.92 -14.49
CA TRP A 170 -2.39 -4.12 -13.15
C TRP A 170 -1.06 -4.88 -13.15
N SER A 171 -0.68 -5.55 -14.25
CA SER A 171 0.41 -6.54 -14.24
C SER A 171 1.74 -5.97 -13.72
N ALA A 172 2.07 -4.73 -14.05
CA ALA A 172 3.32 -4.10 -13.64
C ALA A 172 3.34 -3.76 -12.13
N ASP A 173 2.24 -3.26 -11.59
CA ASP A 173 2.14 -2.99 -10.15
C ASP A 173 2.06 -4.28 -9.34
N MET A 174 1.46 -5.33 -9.88
CA MET A 174 1.40 -6.63 -9.22
C MET A 174 2.76 -7.32 -9.17
N TRP A 175 3.61 -7.15 -10.18
CA TRP A 175 5.02 -7.54 -10.07
C TRP A 175 5.73 -6.80 -8.93
N ARG A 176 5.53 -5.49 -8.86
CA ARG A 176 6.13 -4.63 -7.84
C ARG A 176 5.58 -4.90 -6.43
N LEU A 177 4.34 -5.34 -6.31
CA LEU A 177 3.80 -5.91 -5.07
C LEU A 177 4.59 -7.17 -4.67
N GLY A 178 4.97 -8.01 -5.64
CA GLY A 178 5.90 -9.13 -5.42
C GLY A 178 7.23 -8.65 -4.85
N CYS A 179 7.82 -7.61 -5.43
CA CYS A 179 9.04 -6.99 -4.89
C CYS A 179 8.85 -6.51 -3.44
N LEU A 180 7.77 -5.77 -3.16
CA LEU A 180 7.43 -5.30 -1.81
C LEU A 180 7.28 -6.47 -0.82
N ILE A 181 6.59 -7.55 -1.20
CA ILE A 181 6.46 -8.74 -0.36
C ILE A 181 7.85 -9.33 -0.07
N TRP A 182 8.69 -9.49 -1.08
CA TRP A 182 10.05 -9.98 -0.87
C TRP A 182 10.82 -9.10 0.11
N GLU A 183 10.70 -7.78 -0.05
CA GLU A 183 11.34 -6.79 0.79
C GLU A 183 10.89 -6.84 2.25
N VAL A 184 9.58 -6.99 2.48
CA VAL A 184 9.00 -7.08 3.83
C VAL A 184 9.57 -8.25 4.62
N PHE A 185 9.82 -9.40 3.97
CA PHE A 185 10.31 -10.59 4.66
C PHE A 185 11.83 -10.73 4.64
N ASN A 186 12.53 -10.19 3.64
CA ASN A 186 13.95 -10.41 3.43
C ASN A 186 14.83 -9.16 3.61
N GLY A 187 14.24 -7.98 3.75
CA GLY A 187 14.94 -6.69 3.77
C GLY A 187 15.09 -6.09 2.37
N PRO A 188 15.89 -5.01 2.21
CA PRO A 188 15.99 -4.29 0.94
C PRO A 188 16.34 -5.21 -0.24
N LEU A 189 15.63 -5.04 -1.37
CA LEU A 189 15.88 -5.83 -2.57
C LEU A 189 17.27 -5.47 -3.13
N PRO A 190 18.19 -6.44 -3.31
CA PRO A 190 19.52 -6.14 -3.83
C PRO A 190 19.57 -6.13 -5.37
N ARG A 191 18.70 -6.93 -6.01
CA ARG A 191 18.59 -7.06 -7.47
C ARG A 191 17.33 -7.85 -7.83
N ALA A 192 16.76 -7.60 -9.01
CA ALA A 192 15.56 -8.30 -9.51
C ALA A 192 15.68 -9.84 -9.52
N THR A 193 16.88 -10.37 -9.73
CA THR A 193 17.13 -11.82 -9.76
C THR A 193 16.99 -12.52 -8.40
N ALA A 194 17.01 -11.77 -7.29
CA ALA A 194 16.75 -12.30 -5.95
C ALA A 194 15.30 -12.80 -5.78
N LEU A 195 14.36 -12.25 -6.57
CA LEU A 195 12.94 -12.61 -6.51
C LEU A 195 12.66 -14.09 -6.84
N ARG A 196 13.60 -14.78 -7.51
CA ARG A 196 13.49 -16.22 -7.80
C ARG A 196 13.54 -17.09 -6.54
N ASN A 197 14.10 -16.58 -5.44
CA ASN A 197 14.16 -17.26 -4.16
C ASN A 197 13.23 -16.57 -3.15
N PRO A 198 12.13 -17.22 -2.72
CA PRO A 198 11.20 -16.65 -1.74
C PRO A 198 11.83 -16.31 -0.38
N GLY A 199 12.95 -16.93 -0.02
CA GLY A 199 13.65 -16.66 1.24
C GLY A 199 12.77 -16.89 2.47
N LYS A 200 12.54 -15.84 3.26
CA LYS A 200 11.76 -15.85 4.51
C LYS A 200 10.24 -15.68 4.31
N ILE A 201 9.74 -15.66 3.08
CA ILE A 201 8.31 -15.55 2.82
C ILE A 201 7.57 -16.79 3.39
N PRO A 202 6.47 -16.61 4.16
CA PRO A 202 5.69 -17.70 4.73
C PRO A 202 5.15 -18.66 3.66
N LYS A 203 5.17 -19.96 3.95
CA LYS A 203 4.77 -21.02 3.00
C LYS A 203 3.36 -20.83 2.43
N SER A 204 2.44 -20.30 3.23
CA SER A 204 1.06 -19.99 2.82
C SER A 204 0.95 -18.82 1.83
N LEU A 205 1.99 -17.98 1.71
CA LEU A 205 2.06 -16.86 0.76
C LEU A 205 2.87 -17.19 -0.50
N VAL A 206 3.81 -18.15 -0.42
CA VAL A 206 4.73 -18.48 -1.52
C VAL A 206 4.04 -18.74 -2.87
N PRO A 207 2.95 -19.52 -2.97
CA PRO A 207 2.28 -19.76 -4.25
C PRO A 207 1.80 -18.45 -4.92
N HIS A 208 1.15 -17.59 -4.13
CA HIS A 208 0.65 -16.29 -4.60
C HIS A 208 1.80 -15.33 -4.92
N TYR A 209 2.87 -15.33 -4.13
CA TYR A 209 4.08 -14.57 -4.43
C TYR A 209 4.68 -14.97 -5.79
N CYS A 210 4.80 -16.28 -6.07
CA CYS A 210 5.32 -16.78 -7.35
C CYS A 210 4.46 -16.35 -8.55
N GLU A 211 3.13 -16.26 -8.38
CA GLU A 211 2.24 -15.71 -9.41
C GLU A 211 2.57 -14.24 -9.72
N LEU A 212 2.86 -13.43 -8.69
CA LEU A 212 3.21 -12.00 -8.85
C LEU A 212 4.52 -11.81 -9.61
N VAL A 213 5.57 -12.53 -9.21
CA VAL A 213 6.92 -12.42 -9.80
C VAL A 213 7.14 -13.38 -10.99
N GLY A 214 6.05 -13.88 -11.58
CA GLY A 214 6.08 -14.64 -12.82
C GLY A 214 6.46 -13.77 -14.02
N ALA A 215 7.26 -14.33 -14.94
CA ALA A 215 7.69 -13.62 -16.14
C ALA A 215 6.54 -13.31 -17.12
N ASN A 216 5.44 -14.08 -17.08
CA ASN A 216 4.27 -13.84 -17.91
C ASN A 216 3.33 -12.82 -17.22
N PRO A 217 3.19 -11.58 -17.73
CA PRO A 217 2.35 -10.56 -17.10
C PRO A 217 0.85 -10.91 -17.10
N LYS A 218 0.38 -11.78 -18.02
CA LYS A 218 -1.05 -12.13 -18.16
C LYS A 218 -1.60 -12.95 -17.01
N VAL A 219 -0.73 -13.76 -16.38
CA VAL A 219 -1.18 -14.64 -15.29
C VAL A 219 -1.19 -13.93 -13.94
N ARG A 220 -0.62 -12.71 -13.86
CA ARG A 220 -0.62 -11.92 -12.62
C ARG A 220 -2.06 -11.52 -12.28
N PRO A 221 -2.57 -11.88 -11.09
CA PRO A 221 -3.97 -11.64 -10.74
C PRO A 221 -4.25 -10.15 -10.58
N ASN A 222 -5.50 -9.75 -10.82
CA ASN A 222 -5.98 -8.44 -10.39
C ASN A 222 -5.83 -8.31 -8.84
N PRO A 223 -5.49 -7.12 -8.29
CA PRO A 223 -5.33 -6.95 -6.84
C PRO A 223 -6.52 -7.45 -6.00
N ALA A 224 -7.76 -7.21 -6.44
CA ALA A 224 -8.96 -7.70 -5.76
C ALA A 224 -9.02 -9.24 -5.73
N ARG A 225 -8.63 -9.87 -6.84
CA ARG A 225 -8.57 -11.33 -6.93
C ARG A 225 -7.43 -11.90 -6.07
N PHE A 226 -6.28 -11.23 -6.03
CA PHE A 226 -5.17 -11.61 -5.16
C PHE A 226 -5.58 -11.60 -3.69
N LEU A 227 -6.30 -10.57 -3.23
CA LEU A 227 -6.86 -10.50 -1.87
C LEU A 227 -7.80 -11.67 -1.59
N GLN A 228 -8.72 -11.96 -2.51
CA GLN A 228 -9.64 -13.09 -2.37
C GLN A 228 -8.88 -14.42 -2.22
N ASN A 229 -7.86 -14.64 -3.04
CA ASN A 229 -7.04 -15.84 -3.01
C ASN A 229 -6.27 -15.96 -1.67
N CYS A 230 -5.62 -14.88 -1.24
CA CYS A 230 -4.82 -14.88 0.00
C CYS A 230 -5.67 -15.01 1.28
N ARG A 231 -6.97 -14.68 1.22
CA ARG A 231 -7.93 -14.81 2.33
C ARG A 231 -8.68 -16.13 2.32
N ALA A 232 -8.56 -16.94 1.26
CA ALA A 232 -9.14 -18.27 1.22
C ALA A 232 -8.57 -19.16 2.36
N PRO A 233 -9.29 -20.20 2.81
CA PRO A 233 -8.84 -21.05 3.91
C PRO A 233 -7.40 -21.56 3.72
N GLY A 234 -6.55 -21.35 4.73
CA GLY A 234 -5.13 -21.70 4.68
C GLY A 234 -4.22 -20.68 3.99
N GLY A 235 -4.79 -19.61 3.43
CA GLY A 235 -4.06 -18.49 2.85
C GLY A 235 -3.45 -17.57 3.92
N PHE A 236 -2.40 -16.84 3.54
CA PHE A 236 -1.63 -15.98 4.44
C PHE A 236 -2.45 -14.85 5.11
N MET A 237 -3.48 -14.35 4.43
CA MET A 237 -4.39 -13.31 4.95
C MET A 237 -5.67 -13.91 5.55
N SER A 238 -5.75 -15.23 5.66
CA SER A 238 -6.86 -15.95 6.31
C SER A 238 -6.52 -16.17 7.79
N ASN A 239 -6.73 -15.14 8.61
CA ASN A 239 -6.49 -15.20 10.05
C ASN A 239 -7.43 -14.25 10.82
N ARG A 240 -7.66 -14.56 12.10
CA ARG A 240 -8.57 -13.80 12.97
C ARG A 240 -8.22 -12.32 13.09
N PHE A 241 -6.93 -11.96 12.99
CA PHE A 241 -6.50 -10.58 13.10
C PHE A 241 -6.98 -9.76 11.89
N VAL A 242 -6.77 -10.27 10.67
CA VAL A 242 -7.29 -9.65 9.44
C VAL A 242 -8.83 -9.60 9.45
N GLU A 243 -9.50 -10.69 9.85
CA GLU A 243 -10.97 -10.73 9.95
C GLU A 243 -11.53 -9.69 10.92
N THR A 244 -10.91 -9.55 12.10
CA THR A 244 -11.34 -8.58 13.11
C THR A 244 -11.17 -7.15 12.61
N ASN A 245 -10.04 -6.83 11.98
CA ASN A 245 -9.82 -5.47 11.46
C ASN A 245 -10.77 -5.13 10.31
N LEU A 246 -11.04 -6.08 9.41
CA LEU A 246 -12.05 -5.91 8.36
C LEU A 246 -13.44 -5.61 8.94
N PHE A 247 -13.84 -6.36 9.97
CA PHE A 247 -15.10 -6.11 10.67
C PHE A 247 -15.13 -4.70 11.30
N LEU A 248 -14.04 -4.25 11.92
CA LEU A 248 -13.96 -2.89 12.49
C LEU A 248 -14.07 -1.80 11.40
N GLU A 249 -13.47 -2.01 10.23
CA GLU A 249 -13.63 -1.09 9.09
C GLU A 249 -15.10 -0.98 8.65
N GLU A 250 -15.83 -2.11 8.57
CA GLU A 250 -17.25 -2.13 8.20
C GLU A 250 -18.15 -1.41 9.22
N ILE A 251 -17.81 -1.49 10.51
CA ILE A 251 -18.54 -0.79 11.58
C ILE A 251 -18.40 0.72 11.45
N GLN A 252 -17.19 1.22 11.19
CA GLN A 252 -16.93 2.65 11.05
C GLN A 252 -17.67 3.28 9.86
N VAL A 253 -18.04 2.47 8.86
CA VAL A 253 -18.80 2.89 7.68
C VAL A 253 -20.32 2.84 7.91
N SER A 254 -20.79 2.14 8.95
CA SER A 254 -22.22 1.95 9.21
C SER A 254 -22.81 3.08 10.08
N PRO A 255 -23.99 3.64 9.76
CA PRO A 255 -24.61 4.70 10.54
C PRO A 255 -24.98 4.23 11.97
N PRO A 256 -25.00 5.12 12.98
CA PRO A 256 -25.15 4.78 14.40
C PRO A 256 -26.54 4.25 14.83
N SER A 257 -27.42 3.86 13.91
CA SER A 257 -28.84 3.55 14.18
C SER A 257 -29.17 2.11 14.57
N HIS A 258 -28.18 1.25 14.87
CA HIS A 258 -28.44 -0.14 15.28
C HIS A 258 -28.09 -0.40 16.77
N PRO A 259 -29.01 -0.11 17.72
CA PRO A 259 -28.75 -0.24 19.15
C PRO A 259 -28.52 -1.69 19.63
N GLY A 260 -28.97 -2.70 18.89
CA GLY A 260 -28.69 -4.11 19.19
C GLY A 260 -27.29 -4.59 18.79
N PHE A 261 -26.56 -3.82 17.98
CA PHE A 261 -25.27 -4.22 17.40
C PHE A 261 -24.14 -4.15 18.45
N TRP A 262 -24.16 -3.13 19.31
CA TRP A 262 -23.13 -2.92 20.34
C TRP A 262 -23.18 -3.95 21.48
N ALA A 263 -24.35 -4.52 21.76
CA ALA A 263 -24.52 -5.52 22.83
C ALA A 263 -23.81 -6.85 22.51
N CYS A 264 -23.80 -7.28 21.25
CA CYS A 264 -23.05 -8.47 20.81
C CYS A 264 -21.53 -8.24 20.80
N VAL A 265 -21.08 -6.99 20.64
CA VAL A 265 -19.66 -6.61 20.56
C VAL A 265 -18.97 -6.66 21.92
N LEU A 266 -19.68 -6.32 23.01
CA LEU A 266 -19.09 -6.28 24.36
C LEU A 266 -19.12 -7.64 25.07
N TYR A 267 -20.01 -8.57 24.69
CA TYR A 267 -20.19 -9.85 25.39
C TYR A 267 -20.39 -11.03 24.42
N PRO A 268 -19.31 -11.55 23.80
CA PRO A 268 -19.38 -12.60 22.78
C PRO A 268 -19.83 -14.00 23.28
N HIS A 269 -20.18 -14.14 24.56
CA HIS A 269 -20.62 -15.40 25.18
C HIS A 269 -22.04 -15.38 25.73
N VAL A 270 -22.80 -14.29 25.54
CA VAL A 270 -24.17 -14.21 26.04
C VAL A 270 -25.13 -14.68 24.93
N PRO A 271 -25.94 -15.74 25.15
CA PRO A 271 -26.93 -16.20 24.17
C PRO A 271 -27.91 -15.07 23.82
N SER A 272 -28.27 -14.95 22.55
CA SER A 272 -29.14 -13.89 22.01
C SER A 272 -30.50 -13.73 22.72
N THR A 273 -30.94 -14.78 23.43
CA THR A 273 -32.16 -14.80 24.24
C THR A 273 -32.05 -13.98 25.53
N LEU A 274 -30.84 -13.81 26.10
CA LEU A 274 -30.62 -13.08 27.36
C LEU A 274 -30.53 -11.56 27.15
N CYS A 275 -30.12 -11.10 25.97
CA CYS A 275 -30.04 -9.66 25.64
C CYS A 275 -31.40 -8.94 25.68
N ARG A 276 -32.53 -9.65 25.56
CA ARG A 276 -33.87 -9.06 25.65
C ARG A 276 -34.36 -8.82 27.08
N LEU A 277 -33.73 -9.43 28.09
CA LEU A 277 -34.16 -9.35 29.49
C LEU A 277 -33.51 -8.20 30.28
N LEU A 278 -32.49 -7.54 29.72
CA LEU A 278 -31.83 -6.40 30.37
C LEU A 278 -32.46 -5.04 30.03
N HIS A 279 -33.58 -5.02 29.32
CA HIS A 279 -34.28 -3.79 28.88
C HIS A 279 -35.79 -3.79 29.22
N ASN A 280 -36.21 -4.55 30.24
CA ASN A 280 -37.47 -4.31 30.95
C ASN A 280 -37.19 -4.18 32.45
#